data_AF-A0A2M7R423-F1
#
_entry.id   AF-A0A2M7R423-F1
#
_cell.length_a   1.000
_cell.length_b   1.000
_cell.length_c   1.000
_cell.angle_alpha   90.00
_cell.angle_beta   90.00
_cell.angle_gamma   90.00
#
_symmetry.space_group_name_H-M   'P 1'
#
loop_
_entity.id
_entity.type
_entity.pdbx_description
1 polymer ?
#
loop_
_entity_poly.entity_id
_entity_poly.type
_entity_poly.pdbx_seq_one_letter_code
_entity_poly.pdbx_strand_id
1 'polypeptide(L)'
;MEKPTAYFIECKQFNFNITAKEPLILPAYKGSTFRGGFGYAFKRVVCAIKDKECPDCLLKEKCIYSYVFETPPPSDTKIMRKYKAAPHPFVIEPPDERRRGYKPGDEINFGLT
;
A
#
# COMPACT_ATOMS: atom_id res chain seq x y z
N MET A 1 -25.45 18.21 -10.71
CA MET A 1 -25.03 17.35 -9.58
C MET A 1 -24.19 18.22 -8.67
N GLU A 2 -24.74 18.63 -7.53
CA GLU A 2 -23.98 19.33 -6.49
C GLU A 2 -22.84 18.43 -6.02
N LYS A 3 -21.61 18.93 -6.10
CA LYS A 3 -20.46 18.26 -5.50
C LYS A 3 -20.61 18.38 -3.98
N PRO A 4 -20.48 17.29 -3.21
CA PRO A 4 -20.54 17.40 -1.77
C PRO A 4 -19.43 18.32 -1.27
N THR A 5 -19.81 19.23 -0.37
CA THR A 5 -18.98 20.33 0.14
C THR A 5 -17.89 19.85 1.11
N ALA A 6 -18.01 18.62 1.62
CA ALA A 6 -17.01 17.94 2.44
C ALA A 6 -17.15 16.42 2.32
N TYR A 7 -16.02 15.71 2.28
CA TYR A 7 -15.96 14.25 2.41
C TYR A 7 -15.35 13.94 3.78
N PHE A 8 -16.10 13.25 4.63
CA PHE A 8 -15.58 12.71 5.88
C PHE A 8 -15.14 11.27 5.61
N ILE A 9 -13.83 11.03 5.66
CA ILE A 9 -13.23 9.70 5.49
C ILE A 9 -12.71 9.29 6.86
N GLU A 10 -13.26 8.22 7.41
CA GLU A 10 -12.69 7.59 8.59
C GLU A 10 -11.42 6.83 8.20
N CYS A 11 -10.27 7.26 8.72
CA CYS A 11 -8.99 6.58 8.55
C CYS A 11 -8.43 6.10 9.89
N LYS A 12 -7.46 5.18 9.82
CA LYS A 12 -6.71 4.70 10.97
C LYS A 12 -5.24 4.92 10.69
N GLN A 13 -4.56 5.56 11.63
CA GLN A 13 -3.14 5.84 11.50
C GLN A 13 -2.33 4.84 12.33
N PHE A 14 -1.30 4.28 11.72
CA PHE A 14 -0.35 3.37 12.32
C PHE A 14 1.07 3.93 12.15
N ASN A 15 1.85 3.88 13.22
CA ASN A 15 3.25 4.27 13.20
C ASN A 15 4.12 3.03 13.42
N PHE A 16 5.08 2.83 12.54
CA PHE A 16 6.04 1.74 12.62
C PHE A 16 7.40 2.30 13.01
N ASN A 17 7.97 1.77 14.09
CA ASN A 17 9.40 1.92 14.42
C ASN A 17 10.06 0.56 14.15
N ILE A 18 11.00 0.53 13.22
CA ILE A 18 11.74 -0.67 12.87
C ILE A 18 13.23 -0.45 13.09
N THR A 19 13.93 -1.51 13.49
CA THR A 19 15.37 -1.50 13.71
C THR A 19 16.07 -2.40 12.70
N ALA A 20 17.11 -1.90 12.04
CA ALA A 20 17.96 -2.68 11.18
C ALA A 20 18.68 -3.77 12.00
N LYS A 21 18.53 -5.04 11.61
CA LYS A 21 19.22 -6.17 12.26
C LYS A 21 20.58 -6.46 11.64
N GLU A 22 20.74 -6.12 10.38
CA GLU A 22 21.93 -6.31 9.58
C GLU A 22 22.17 -5.06 8.72
N PRO A 23 23.38 -4.86 8.18
CA PRO A 23 23.63 -3.77 7.25
C PRO A 23 22.71 -3.86 6.02
N LEU A 24 22.02 -2.78 5.69
CA LEU A 24 21.11 -2.75 4.53
C LEU A 24 21.15 -1.41 3.80
N ILE A 25 20.85 -1.47 2.51
CA ILE A 25 20.82 -0.30 1.63
C ILE A 25 19.39 -0.10 1.13
N LEU A 26 18.77 1.02 1.49
CA LEU A 26 17.48 1.44 0.96
C LEU A 26 17.66 2.44 -0.19
N PRO A 27 16.65 2.57 -1.08
CA PRO A 27 16.55 3.71 -1.98
C PRO A 27 16.46 5.03 -1.19
N ALA A 28 16.83 6.13 -1.83
CA ALA A 28 16.70 7.46 -1.23
C ALA A 28 15.24 7.76 -0.84
N TYR A 29 14.29 7.33 -1.66
CA TYR A 29 12.86 7.36 -1.36
C TYR A 29 12.38 5.99 -0.87
N LYS A 30 12.12 5.86 0.44
CA LYS A 30 11.77 4.57 1.07
C LYS A 30 10.33 4.14 0.87
N GLY A 31 9.46 5.05 0.42
CA GLY A 31 8.05 4.77 0.22
C GLY A 31 7.80 3.61 -0.74
N SER A 32 8.62 3.45 -1.79
CA SER A 32 8.52 2.31 -2.70
C SER A 32 8.85 0.98 -2.00
N THR A 33 9.90 0.95 -1.18
CA THR A 33 10.27 -0.24 -0.38
C THR A 33 9.19 -0.58 0.64
N PHE A 34 8.69 0.39 1.40
CA PHE A 34 7.66 0.15 2.40
C PHE A 34 6.31 -0.22 1.79
N ARG A 35 5.91 0.38 0.66
CA ARG A 35 4.74 -0.05 -0.10
C ARG A 35 4.88 -1.50 -0.56
N GLY A 36 6.05 -1.87 -1.08
CA GLY A 36 6.33 -3.24 -1.51
C GLY A 36 6.30 -4.24 -0.35
N GLY A 37 6.94 -3.89 0.77
CA GLY A 37 6.95 -4.70 1.99
C GLY A 37 5.55 -4.89 2.58
N PHE A 38 4.75 -3.82 2.66
CA PHE A 38 3.37 -3.88 3.11
C PHE A 38 2.53 -4.76 2.19
N GLY A 39 2.61 -4.58 0.86
CA GLY A 39 1.89 -5.42 -0.09
C GLY A 39 2.24 -6.88 0.00
N TYR A 40 3.54 -7.20 0.08
CA TYR A 40 3.98 -8.58 0.24
C TYR A 40 3.49 -9.21 1.55
N ALA A 41 3.63 -8.51 2.68
CA ALA A 41 3.18 -8.99 3.98
C ALA A 41 1.65 -9.16 4.02
N PHE A 42 0.91 -8.17 3.52
CA PHE A 42 -0.56 -8.20 3.47
C PHE A 42 -1.06 -9.35 2.60
N LYS A 43 -0.50 -9.52 1.38
CA LYS A 43 -0.83 -10.65 0.50
C LYS A 43 -0.62 -11.99 1.19
N ARG A 44 0.51 -12.16 1.90
CA ARG A 44 0.81 -13.40 2.63
C ARG A 44 -0.22 -13.75 3.70
N VAL A 45 -0.80 -12.74 4.36
CA VAL A 45 -1.78 -12.93 5.42
C VAL A 45 -3.17 -13.21 4.87
N VAL A 46 -3.61 -12.48 3.84
CA VAL A 46 -5.02 -12.50 3.40
C VAL A 46 -5.28 -13.35 2.16
N CYS A 47 -4.25 -13.71 1.38
CA CYS A 47 -4.46 -14.39 0.11
C CYS A 47 -4.79 -15.87 0.31
N ALA A 48 -5.97 -16.29 -0.16
CA ALA A 48 -6.42 -17.67 -0.15
C ALA A 48 -5.84 -18.53 -1.30
N ILE A 49 -5.40 -17.90 -2.41
CA ILE A 49 -4.93 -18.59 -3.63
C ILE A 49 -3.55 -18.05 -4.00
N LYS A 50 -2.50 -18.74 -3.55
CA LYS A 50 -1.11 -18.23 -3.63
C LYS A 50 -0.47 -18.39 -5.01
N ASP A 51 -0.94 -19.34 -5.81
CA ASP A 51 -0.32 -19.72 -7.10
C ASP A 51 -0.99 -19.08 -8.32
N LYS A 52 -1.69 -17.95 -8.13
CA LYS A 52 -2.27 -17.17 -9.22
C LYS A 52 -1.95 -15.69 -9.11
N GLU A 53 -1.82 -15.06 -10.27
CA GLU A 53 -1.80 -13.60 -10.38
C GLU A 53 -3.16 -13.01 -10.03
N CYS A 54 -3.16 -11.85 -9.36
CA CYS A 54 -4.38 -11.22 -8.84
C CYS A 54 -5.41 -10.86 -9.93
N PRO A 55 -5.01 -10.36 -11.12
CA PRO A 55 -5.96 -10.08 -12.21
C PRO A 55 -6.73 -11.30 -12.73
N ASP A 56 -6.13 -12.49 -12.67
CA ASP A 56 -6.67 -13.75 -13.16
C ASP A 56 -7.31 -14.60 -12.04
N CYS A 57 -7.42 -14.03 -10.84
CA CYS A 57 -7.95 -14.71 -9.67
C CYS A 57 -9.49 -14.70 -9.68
N LEU A 58 -10.10 -15.86 -9.41
CA LEU A 58 -11.56 -16.02 -9.31
C LEU A 58 -12.18 -15.11 -8.25
N LEU A 59 -11.41 -14.77 -7.20
CA LEU A 59 -11.87 -13.97 -6.07
C LEU A 59 -11.63 -12.47 -6.25
N LYS A 60 -11.08 -11.99 -7.37
CA LYS A 60 -10.59 -10.60 -7.53
C LYS A 60 -11.58 -9.53 -7.07
N GLU A 61 -12.86 -9.65 -7.41
CA GLU A 61 -13.90 -8.67 -7.08
C GLU A 61 -14.25 -8.61 -5.58
N LYS A 62 -13.98 -9.69 -4.83
CA LYS A 62 -14.29 -9.81 -3.39
C LYS A 62 -13.03 -9.96 -2.53
N CYS A 63 -11.85 -9.93 -3.13
CA CYS A 63 -10.59 -10.17 -2.46
C CYS A 63 -10.11 -8.89 -1.79
N ILE A 64 -9.89 -8.94 -0.47
CA ILE A 64 -9.42 -7.77 0.28
C ILE A 64 -8.03 -7.29 -0.21
N TYR A 65 -7.15 -8.20 -0.63
CA TYR A 65 -5.88 -7.81 -1.25
C TYR A 65 -6.10 -7.03 -2.55
N SER A 66 -7.00 -7.54 -3.41
CA SER A 66 -7.30 -6.87 -4.68
C SER A 66 -7.92 -5.50 -4.45
N TYR A 67 -8.85 -5.36 -3.50
CA TYR A 67 -9.41 -4.06 -3.11
C TYR A 67 -8.34 -3.05 -2.67
N VAL A 68 -7.39 -3.46 -1.82
CA VAL A 68 -6.37 -2.56 -1.25
C VAL A 68 -5.24 -2.23 -2.24
N PHE A 69 -4.74 -3.22 -3.00
CA PHE A 69 -3.50 -3.08 -3.78
C PHE A 69 -3.67 -3.03 -5.30
N GLU A 70 -4.70 -3.68 -5.85
CA GLU A 70 -5.02 -3.61 -7.28
C GLU A 70 -6.07 -2.51 -7.53
N THR A 71 -6.98 -2.33 -6.58
CA THR A 71 -8.09 -1.38 -6.53
C THR A 71 -8.74 -1.19 -7.90
N PRO A 72 -9.27 -2.27 -8.53
CA PRO A 72 -9.88 -2.15 -9.85
C PRO A 72 -11.05 -1.16 -9.81
N PRO A 73 -11.20 -0.29 -10.81
CA PRO A 73 -12.36 0.61 -10.85
C PRO A 73 -13.66 -0.21 -10.96
N PRO A 74 -14.77 0.24 -10.35
CA PRO A 74 -16.06 -0.42 -10.50
C PRO A 74 -16.43 -0.59 -11.97
N SER A 75 -16.92 -1.77 -12.35
CA SER A 75 -17.21 -2.12 -13.74
C SER A 75 -18.29 -1.23 -14.39
N ASP A 76 -19.17 -0.65 -13.58
CA ASP A 76 -20.25 0.26 -13.98
C ASP A 76 -19.82 1.74 -13.95
N THR A 77 -18.56 2.05 -13.65
CA THR A 77 -18.13 3.43 -13.49
C THR A 77 -18.30 4.25 -14.78
N LYS A 78 -18.93 5.42 -14.64
CA LYS A 78 -19.07 6.41 -15.72
C LYS A 78 -17.89 7.38 -15.78
N ILE A 79 -17.03 7.40 -14.76
CA ILE A 79 -15.91 8.33 -14.57
C ILE A 79 -14.61 7.51 -14.37
N MET A 80 -13.45 8.05 -14.72
CA MET A 80 -12.14 7.38 -14.56
C MET A 80 -11.93 6.09 -15.37
N ARG A 81 -12.70 5.84 -16.44
CA ARG A 81 -12.59 4.65 -17.32
C ARG A 81 -11.20 4.42 -17.96
N LYS A 82 -10.35 5.44 -18.01
CA LYS A 82 -8.98 5.33 -18.56
C LYS A 82 -7.94 4.88 -17.52
N TYR A 83 -8.29 4.90 -16.23
CA TYR A 83 -7.39 4.49 -15.16
C TYR A 83 -7.53 2.99 -14.90
N LYS A 84 -6.39 2.32 -14.74
CA LYS A 84 -6.35 0.88 -14.44
C LYS A 84 -6.73 0.55 -13.00
N ALA A 85 -6.59 1.53 -12.10
CA ALA A 85 -6.90 1.41 -10.68
C ALA A 85 -7.53 2.73 -10.18
N ALA A 86 -8.45 2.62 -9.23
CA ALA A 86 -8.89 3.75 -8.42
C ALA A 86 -7.81 4.08 -7.36
N PRO A 87 -7.92 5.23 -6.66
CA PRO A 87 -6.99 5.56 -5.58
C PRO A 87 -6.97 4.46 -4.51
N HIS A 88 -5.78 3.96 -4.19
CA HIS A 88 -5.63 2.95 -3.15
C HIS A 88 -6.06 3.52 -1.79
N PRO A 89 -6.76 2.74 -0.94
CA PRO A 89 -7.32 3.20 0.33
C PRO A 89 -6.26 3.22 1.44
N PHE A 90 -5.02 3.59 1.12
CA PHE A 90 -3.95 3.77 2.11
C PHE A 90 -2.86 4.71 1.59
N VAL A 91 -2.16 5.35 2.52
CA VAL A 91 -1.00 6.20 2.29
C VAL A 91 0.16 5.66 3.12
N ILE A 92 1.30 5.43 2.48
CA ILE A 92 2.57 5.23 3.18
C ILE A 92 3.21 6.60 3.36
N GLU A 93 3.55 6.93 4.60
CA GLU A 93 4.23 8.16 4.98
C GLU A 93 5.71 7.81 5.26
N PRO A 94 6.58 7.80 4.23
CA PRO A 94 7.98 7.47 4.42
C PRO A 94 8.68 8.54 5.28
N PRO A 95 9.80 8.20 5.95
CA PRO A 95 10.55 9.18 6.70
C PRO A 95 11.14 10.23 5.77
N ASP A 96 11.24 11.45 6.26
CA ASP A 96 11.81 12.59 5.55
C ASP A 96 13.35 12.57 5.58
N GLU A 97 13.94 11.44 5.14
CA GLU A 97 15.38 11.31 5.00
C GLU A 97 15.76 10.61 3.69
N ARG A 98 16.89 11.04 3.12
CA ARG A 98 17.46 10.45 1.89
C ARG A 98 18.62 9.49 2.16
N ARG A 99 18.92 9.22 3.43
CA ARG A 99 19.92 8.23 3.85
C ARG A 99 19.63 6.89 3.18
N ARG A 100 20.68 6.22 2.70
CA ARG A 100 20.57 4.93 2.01
C ARG A 100 21.15 3.79 2.82
N GLY A 101 22.28 3.98 3.49
CA GLY A 101 22.95 2.92 4.24
C GLY A 101 22.58 2.92 5.73
N TYR A 102 22.15 1.76 6.22
CA TYR A 102 21.83 1.52 7.64
C TYR A 102 22.75 0.42 8.18
N LYS A 103 23.19 0.60 9.42
CA LYS A 103 23.94 -0.34 10.23
C LYS A 103 22.99 -1.05 11.20
N PRO A 104 23.38 -2.22 11.75
CA PRO A 104 22.64 -2.84 12.82
C PRO A 104 22.37 -1.86 13.97
N GLY A 105 21.13 -1.81 14.45
CA GLY A 105 20.68 -0.88 15.50
C GLY A 105 20.16 0.47 14.99
N ASP A 106 20.38 0.85 13.73
CA ASP A 106 19.74 2.05 13.18
C ASP A 106 18.22 1.88 13.11
N GLU A 107 17.50 2.91 13.53
CA GLU A 107 16.03 2.95 13.49
C GLU A 107 15.51 3.63 12.22
N ILE A 108 14.34 3.19 11.76
CA ILE A 108 13.57 3.81 10.69
C ILE A 108 12.11 3.90 11.13
N ASN A 109 11.54 5.09 11.03
CA ASN A 109 10.15 5.35 11.38
C ASN A 109 9.35 5.66 10.11
N PHE A 110 8.13 5.12 9.99
CA PHE A 110 7.22 5.47 8.89
C PHE A 110 5.76 5.29 9.31
N GLY A 111 4.86 6.02 8.65
CA GLY A 111 3.42 5.96 8.88
C GLY A 111 2.68 5.14 7.82
N LEU A 112 1.52 4.62 8.20
CA LEU A 112 0.49 4.06 7.32
C LEU A 112 -0.86 4.64 7.76
N THR A 113 -1.56 5.32 6.85
CA THR A 113 -2.88 5.92 7.09
C THR A 113 -3.89 5.43 6.06
#